data_AF-A0A537SJW5-F1
#
_entry.id   AF-A0A537SJW5-F1
#
_cell.length_a   1.000
_cell.length_b   1.000
_cell.length_c   1.000
_cell.angle_alpha   90.00
_cell.angle_beta   90.00
_cell.angle_gamma   90.00
#
_symmetry.space_group_name_H-M   'P 1'
#
loop_
_entity.id
_entity.type
_entity.pdbx_description
1 polymer ?
#
loop_
_entity_poly.entity_id
_entity_poly.type
_entity_poly.pdbx_seq_one_letter_code
_entity_poly.pdbx_strand_id
1 'polypeptide(L)' 'MNEVVDRILQTYQLMRNVDPEQIPNSRQKIALYVEKLNSAGKFNPHQLAMYGLAYLKELHEGPDSRFTGC' A
#
# COMPACT_ATOMS: atom_id res chain seq x y z
N MET A 1 14.21 1.46 -3.09
CA MET A 1 12.86 0.91 -3.36
C MET A 1 12.40 -0.04 -2.27
N ASN A 2 13.13 -1.13 -1.99
CA ASN A 2 12.77 -2.07 -0.91
C ASN A 2 12.59 -1.39 0.47
N GLU A 3 13.44 -0.43 0.85
CA GLU A 3 13.29 0.30 2.12
C GLU A 3 11.96 1.07 2.24
N VAL A 4 11.49 1.68 1.14
CA VAL A 4 10.21 2.38 1.11
C VAL A 4 9.06 1.39 1.27
N VAL A 5 9.14 0.24 0.58
CA VAL A 5 8.18 -0.85 0.68
C VAL A 5 8.10 -1.41 2.09
N ASP A 6 9.25 -1.70 2.71
CA ASP A 6 9.34 -2.23 4.06
C ASP A 6 8.75 -1.25 5.08
N ARG A 7 9.07 0.04 4.94
CA ARG A 7 8.51 1.10 5.78
C ARG A 7 7.00 1.22 5.64
N ILE A 8 6.46 1.13 4.43
CA ILE A 8 5.01 1.15 4.18
C ILE A 8 4.36 -0.06 4.86
N LEU A 9 4.92 -1.25 4.67
CA LEU A 9 4.40 -2.50 5.22
C LEU A 9 4.42 -2.50 6.75
N GLN A 10 5.55 -2.10 7.35
CA GLN A 10 5.70 -1.99 8.80
C GLN A 10 4.72 -0.98 9.37
N THR A 11 4.57 0.19 8.74
CA THR A 11 3.60 1.20 9.20
C THR A 11 2.17 0.68 9.07
N TYR A 12 1.86 -0.04 7.99
CA TYR A 12 0.55 -0.64 7.77
C TYR A 12 0.22 -1.73 8.83
N GLN A 13 1.21 -2.57 9.18
CA GLN A 13 1.09 -3.56 10.26
C GLN A 13 0.95 -2.93 11.66
N LEU A 14 1.51 -1.74 11.88
CA LEU A 14 1.34 -1.01 13.13
C LEU A 14 -0.04 -0.35 13.23
N MET A 15 -0.58 0.16 12.11
CA MET A 15 -1.90 0.79 12.07
C MET A 15 -3.05 -0.23 12.13
N ARG A 16 -2.82 -1.45 11.66
CA ARG A 16 -3.87 -2.47 11.52
C ARG A 16 -3.34 -3.83 11.93
N ASN A 17 -4.16 -4.61 12.62
CA ASN A 17 -3.87 -6.03 12.86
C ASN A 17 -4.08 -6.81 11.55
N VAL A 18 -3.12 -6.70 10.62
CA VAL A 18 -3.16 -7.36 9.32
C VAL A 18 -2.90 -8.85 9.50
N ASP A 19 -3.72 -9.68 8.87
CA ASP A 19 -3.51 -11.13 8.86
C ASP A 19 -2.12 -11.48 8.29
N PRO A 20 -1.34 -12.31 9.00
CA PRO A 20 0.01 -12.68 8.56
C PRO A 20 0.02 -13.39 7.20
N GLU A 21 -1.07 -14.08 6.85
CA GLU A 21 -1.26 -14.73 5.55
C GLU A 21 -1.38 -13.72 4.39
N GLN A 22 -1.83 -12.49 4.68
CA GLN A 22 -2.03 -11.44 3.69
C GLN A 22 -0.80 -10.55 3.50
N ILE A 23 0.18 -10.62 4.43
CA ILE A 23 1.44 -9.88 4.37
C ILE A 23 2.26 -10.16 3.09
N PRO A 24 2.53 -11.43 2.70
CA PRO A 24 3.32 -11.70 1.50
C PRO A 24 2.63 -11.19 0.23
N ASN A 25 1.31 -11.32 0.13
CA ASN A 25 0.52 -10.79 -0.99
C ASN A 25 0.58 -9.25 -1.03
N SER A 26 0.37 -8.61 0.12
CA SER A 26 0.43 -7.15 0.27
C SER A 26 1.79 -6.60 -0.11
N ARG A 27 2.87 -7.25 0.34
CA ARG A 27 4.27 -6.89 0.03
C ARG A 27 4.55 -6.93 -1.46
N GLN A 28 4.11 -7.98 -2.16
CA GLN A 28 4.30 -8.08 -3.61
C GLN A 28 3.53 -6.99 -4.36
N LYS A 29 2.27 -6.74 -3.97
CA LYS A 29 1.44 -5.71 -4.61
C LYS A 29 2.00 -4.30 -4.41
N ILE A 30 2.43 -3.97 -3.18
CA ILE A 30 3.00 -2.66 -2.91
C ILE A 30 4.34 -2.45 -3.62
N ALA A 31 5.17 -3.49 -3.75
CA ALA A 31 6.43 -3.41 -4.49
C ALA A 31 6.19 -3.03 -5.97
N LEU A 32 5.26 -3.72 -6.64
CA LEU A 32 4.87 -3.42 -8.02
C LEU A 32 4.28 -2.00 -8.15
N TYR A 33 3.46 -1.58 -7.20
CA TYR A 33 2.84 -0.26 -7.20
C TYR A 33 3.89 0.86 -7.04
N VAL A 34 4.79 0.72 -6.06
CA VAL A 34 5.87 1.68 -5.81
C VAL A 34 6.85 1.73 -6.98
N GLU A 35 7.17 0.59 -7.61
CA GLU A 35 8.01 0.54 -8.80
C GLU A 35 7.37 1.27 -9.99
N LYS A 36 6.05 1.09 -10.19
CA LYS A 36 5.28 1.80 -11.22
C LYS A 36 5.27 3.31 -10.98
N LEU A 37 5.05 3.76 -9.74
CA LEU A 37 5.12 5.17 -9.37
C LEU A 37 6.52 5.72 -9.58
N ASN A 38 7.56 5.01 -9.14
CA ASN A 38 8.94 5.44 -9.31
C ASN A 38 9.34 5.56 -10.79
N SER A 39 8.88 4.62 -11.62
CA SER A 39 9.12 4.64 -13.07
C SER A 39 8.45 5.84 -13.76
N ALA A 40 7.38 6.38 -13.17
CA ALA A 40 6.76 7.62 -13.64
C ALA A 40 7.56 8.90 -13.27
N GLY A 41 8.67 8.77 -12.53
CA GLY A 41 9.69 9.80 -12.37
C GLY A 41 9.32 11.04 -11.56
N LYS A 42 8.22 11.02 -10.79
CA LYS A 42 7.66 12.22 -10.13
C LYS A 42 7.38 12.09 -8.63
N PHE A 43 7.78 11.00 -7.99
CA PHE A 43 7.38 10.74 -6.60
C PHE A 43 8.59 10.71 -5.67
N ASN A 44 8.58 11.60 -4.69
CA ASN A 44 9.52 11.56 -3.58
C ASN A 44 9.24 10.35 -2.68
N PRO A 45 10.22 9.86 -1.89
CA PRO A 45 10.04 8.70 -1.01
C PRO A 45 8.90 8.87 0.00
N HIS A 46 8.64 10.09 0.45
CA HIS A 46 7.48 10.41 1.30
C HIS A 46 6.15 10.21 0.57
N GLN A 47 6.06 10.67 -0.69
CA GLN A 47 4.86 10.50 -1.52
C GLN A 47 4.62 9.03 -1.83
N LEU A 48 5.67 8.28 -2.19
CA LEU A 48 5.58 6.83 -2.39
C LEU A 48 5.02 6.12 -1.15
N ALA A 49 5.43 6.55 0.05
CA ALA A 49 4.92 6.01 1.30
C ALA A 49 3.43 6.33 1.51
N MET A 50 3.01 7.58 1.29
CA MET A 50 1.59 7.96 1.43
C MET A 50 0.70 7.23 0.42
N TYR A 51 1.06 7.23 -0.87
CA TYR A 51 0.29 6.53 -1.90
C TYR A 51 0.28 5.02 -1.65
N GLY A 52 1.39 4.47 -1.18
CA GLY A 52 1.49 3.05 -0.84
C GLY A 52 0.58 2.63 0.32
N LEU A 53 0.52 3.44 1.38
CA LEU A 53 -0.38 3.21 2.50
C LEU A 53 -1.85 3.33 2.08
N ALA A 54 -2.20 4.34 1.29
CA ALA A 54 -3.55 4.50 0.76
C ALA A 54 -3.97 3.30 -0.10
N TYR A 55 -3.08 2.84 -0.99
CA TYR A 55 -3.33 1.66 -1.81
C TYR A 55 -3.58 0.39 -0.99
N LEU A 56 -2.78 0.13 0.05
CA LEU A 56 -3.02 -1.00 0.95
C LEU A 56 -4.33 -0.85 1.71
N LYS A 57 -4.65 0.36 2.17
CA LYS A 57 -5.93 0.64 2.82
C LYS A 57 -7.12 0.25 1.93
N GLU A 58 -7.14 0.74 0.69
CA GLU A 58 -8.18 0.42 -0.29
C GLU A 58 -8.24 -1.07 -0.65
N LEU A 59 -7.08 -1.74 -0.76
CA LEU A 59 -7.01 -3.16 -1.09
C LEU A 59 -7.70 -4.05 -0.05
N HIS A 60 -7.60 -3.68 1.23
CA HIS A 60 -8.05 -4.50 2.35
C HIS A 60 -9.38 -4.05 2.95
N GLU A 61 -9.72 -2.76 2.88
CA GLU A 61 -11.08 -2.28 3.22
C GLU A 61 -12.07 -2.54 2.08
N GLY A 62 -11.56 -2.83 0.87
CA GLY A 62 -12.37 -2.84 -0.35
C GLY A 62 -12.83 -1.42 -0.70
N PRO A 63 -13.47 -1.22 -1.88
CA PRO A 63 -14.23 0.00 -2.08
C PRO A 63 -15.24 0.10 -0.95
N ASP A 64 -15.24 1.23 -0.24
CA ASP A 64 -16.15 1.47 0.88
C ASP A 64 -17.58 1.16 0.41
N SER A 65 -18.15 0.06 0.92
CA SER A 65 -19.47 -0.42 0.49
C SER A 65 -20.59 0.56 0.87
N ARG A 66 -20.28 1.69 1.55
CA ARG A 66 -21.21 2.81 1.74
C ARG A 66 -21.37 3.67 0.48
N PHE A 67 -20.58 3.42 -0.56
CA PHE A 67 -20.67 4.06 -1.89
C PHE A 67 -21.07 3.09 -3.01
N THR A 68 -21.65 1.92 -2.71
CA THR A 68 -22.46 1.18 -3.70
C THR A 68 -23.86 1.81 -3.77
N GLY A 69 -23.90 3.05 -4.26
CA GLY A 69 -25.15 3.68 -4.67
C GLY A 69 -25.54 3.18 -6.05
N CYS A 70 -26.54 2.29 -6.10
CA CYS A 70 -27.55 2.16 -7.14
C CYS A 70 -28.70 1.32 -6.59
#